data_AF-A0A535JND7-F1
#
_entry.id   AF-A0A535JND7-F1
#
_cell.length_a   1.000
_cell.length_b   1.000
_cell.length_c   1.000
_cell.angle_alpha   90.00
_cell.angle_beta   90.00
_cell.angle_gamma   90.00
#
_symmetry.space_group_name_H-M   'P 1'
#
loop_
_entity.id
_entity.type
_entity.pdbx_description
1 polymer ?
#
loop_
_entity_poly.entity_id
_entity_poly.type
_entity_poly.pdbx_seq_one_letter_code
_entity_poly.pdbx_strand_id
1 'polypeptide(L)'
;MRFEFTLEPAWPPLAWLAKCPKGGGPVLIVHGRRVERATAWFCEAVWTGPYAAGDFDKTDLVFGSGGRLREDSAMFVSSGSTVDRLQTLETRDAVWVSNS
;
A
#
# COMPACT_ATOMS: atom_id res chain seq x y z
N MET A 1 1.34 -14.80 1.13
CA MET A 1 1.09 -13.70 0.16
C MET A 1 2.38 -12.90 -0.08
N ARG A 2 2.58 -12.20 -1.20
CA ARG A 2 3.75 -11.32 -1.45
C ARG A 2 3.38 -10.06 -2.25
N PHE A 3 4.18 -9.01 -2.16
CA PHE A 3 4.12 -7.85 -3.05
C PHE A 3 5.09 -8.02 -4.22
N GLU A 4 4.70 -7.55 -5.41
CA GLU A 4 5.58 -7.38 -6.56
C GLU A 4 5.51 -5.93 -7.03
N PHE A 5 6.66 -5.29 -7.20
CA PHE A 5 6.75 -3.85 -7.42
C PHE A 5 7.22 -3.52 -8.82
N THR A 6 6.48 -2.62 -9.49
CA THR A 6 6.86 -1.99 -10.75
C THR A 6 6.93 -0.49 -10.55
N LEU A 7 8.10 0.11 -10.77
CA LEU A 7 8.26 1.56 -10.78
C LEU A 7 7.69 2.12 -12.09
N GLU A 8 6.76 3.05 -12.01
CA GLU A 8 6.31 3.89 -13.12
C GLU A 8 6.91 5.29 -12.95
N PRO A 9 8.01 5.60 -13.67
CA PRO A 9 8.76 6.85 -13.46
C PRO A 9 7.99 8.11 -13.85
N ALA A 10 6.93 8.00 -14.68
CA ALA A 10 6.10 9.13 -15.08
C ALA A 10 5.00 9.48 -14.06
N TRP A 11 4.76 8.63 -13.06
CA TRP A 11 3.75 8.91 -12.03
C TRP A 11 4.22 9.97 -11.03
N PRO A 12 3.28 10.74 -10.45
CA PRO A 12 3.59 11.64 -9.35
C PRO A 12 4.37 10.91 -8.24
N PRO A 13 5.34 11.57 -7.59
CA PRO A 13 5.97 11.00 -6.41
C PRO A 13 4.91 10.58 -5.37
N LEU A 14 5.18 9.50 -4.65
CA LEU A 14 4.32 8.92 -3.61
C LEU A 14 3.03 8.24 -4.11
N ALA A 15 2.68 8.37 -5.39
CA ALA A 15 1.51 7.68 -5.95
C ALA A 15 1.73 6.16 -6.01
N TRP A 16 0.70 5.37 -5.70
CA TRP A 16 0.74 3.92 -5.86
C TRP A 16 -0.64 3.35 -6.19
N LEU A 17 -0.64 2.24 -6.94
CA LEU A 17 -1.80 1.45 -7.31
C LEU A 17 -1.51 -0.01 -7.02
N ALA A 18 -2.33 -0.61 -6.17
CA ALA A 18 -2.31 -2.03 -5.87
C ALA A 18 -3.40 -2.77 -6.66
N LYS A 19 -3.04 -3.91 -7.24
CA LYS A 19 -3.95 -4.90 -7.81
C LYS A 19 -3.86 -6.19 -7.01
N CYS A 20 -4.98 -6.63 -6.47
CA CYS A 20 -5.14 -7.90 -5.77
C CYS A 20 -5.94 -8.87 -6.67
N PRO A 21 -5.28 -9.80 -7.37
CA PRO A 21 -5.97 -10.76 -8.24
C PRO A 21 -6.87 -11.71 -7.43
N LYS A 22 -8.10 -11.94 -7.88
CA LYS A 22 -9.06 -12.85 -7.22
C LYS A 22 -8.69 -14.34 -7.37
N GLY A 23 -7.90 -14.68 -8.39
CA GLY A 23 -7.39 -16.04 -8.62
C GLY A 23 -6.19 -16.42 -7.74
N GLY A 24 -5.85 -15.59 -6.75
CA GLY A 24 -4.62 -15.74 -5.97
C GLY A 24 -3.39 -15.24 -6.72
N GLY A 25 -2.23 -15.34 -6.07
CA GLY A 25 -0.96 -14.81 -6.58
C GLY A 25 -0.45 -13.59 -5.81
N PRO A 26 0.58 -12.92 -6.33
CA PRO A 26 1.13 -11.71 -5.71
C PRO A 26 0.17 -10.53 -5.83
N VAL A 27 0.22 -9.63 -4.85
CA VAL A 27 -0.38 -8.30 -4.98
C VAL A 27 0.59 -7.44 -5.80
N LEU A 28 0.13 -6.97 -6.95
CA LEU A 28 0.95 -6.19 -7.88
C LEU A 28 0.85 -4.72 -7.50
N ILE A 29 1.98 -4.07 -7.29
CA ILE A 29 2.09 -2.66 -6.91
C ILE A 29 2.78 -1.91 -8.04
N VAL A 30 2.05 -1.04 -8.72
CA VAL A 30 2.65 -0.01 -9.59
C VAL A 30 2.80 1.25 -8.77
N HIS A 31 3.95 1.90 -8.81
CA HIS A 31 4.21 3.06 -7.95
C HIS A 31 5.09 4.11 -8.62
N GLY A 32 4.89 5.37 -8.21
CA GLY A 32 5.79 6.47 -8.53
C GLY A 32 7.06 6.44 -7.68
N ARG A 33 7.89 7.47 -7.85
CA ARG A 33 9.12 7.62 -7.05
C ARG A 33 8.77 7.88 -5.57
N ARG A 34 9.70 7.55 -4.67
CA ARG A 34 9.61 7.83 -3.21
C ARG A 34 8.53 7.05 -2.46
N VAL A 35 7.97 6.00 -3.05
CA VAL A 35 7.27 4.97 -2.27
C VAL A 35 8.33 4.03 -1.67
N GLU A 36 8.33 3.94 -0.35
CA GLU A 36 9.22 3.09 0.42
C GLU A 36 8.73 1.66 0.36
N ARG A 37 9.68 0.71 0.30
CA ARG A 37 9.38 -0.70 0.01
C ARG A 37 10.23 -1.62 0.87
N ALA A 38 9.60 -2.66 1.36
CA ALA A 38 10.21 -3.81 1.99
C ALA A 38 9.51 -5.10 1.52
N THR A 39 10.02 -6.26 1.95
CA THR A 39 9.45 -7.57 1.56
C THR A 39 7.98 -7.71 1.90
N ALA A 40 7.54 -7.13 3.02
CA ALA A 40 6.21 -7.36 3.57
C ALA A 40 5.41 -6.06 3.81
N TRP A 41 5.91 -4.92 3.34
CA TRP A 41 5.20 -3.64 3.44
C TRP A 41 5.71 -2.64 2.40
N PHE A 42 4.86 -1.67 2.08
CA PHE A 42 5.23 -0.47 1.32
C PHE A 42 4.43 0.71 1.85
N CYS A 43 4.97 1.91 1.76
CA CYS A 43 4.21 3.10 2.13
C CYS A 43 4.84 4.39 1.58
N GLU A 44 4.03 5.41 1.49
CA GLU A 44 4.44 6.79 1.70
C GLU A 44 3.86 7.18 3.05
N ALA A 45 4.57 6.92 4.15
CA ALA A 45 3.97 7.19 5.46
C ALA A 45 5.01 7.44 6.53
N VAL A 46 4.57 8.17 7.56
CA VAL A 46 5.26 8.27 8.84
C VAL A 46 4.30 7.88 9.97
N TRP A 47 4.85 7.24 10.99
CA TRP A 47 4.11 6.77 12.15
C TRP A 47 5.03 6.70 13.36
N THR A 48 4.45 6.57 14.55
CA THR A 48 5.22 6.38 15.78
C THR A 48 5.60 4.91 15.93
N GLY A 49 6.86 4.57 15.63
CA GLY A 49 7.41 3.24 15.86
C GLY A 49 8.71 2.97 15.12
N PRO A 50 9.34 1.81 15.33
CA PRO A 50 10.53 1.42 14.58
C PRO A 50 10.21 1.25 13.09
N TYR A 51 10.87 2.04 12.24
CA TYR A 51 10.61 2.05 10.79
C TYR A 51 10.80 0.66 10.14
N ALA A 52 11.86 -0.06 10.51
CA ALA A 52 12.17 -1.39 9.97
C ALA A 52 11.08 -2.43 10.27
N ALA A 53 10.28 -2.26 11.33
CA ALA A 53 9.18 -3.17 11.64
C ALA A 53 7.99 -3.02 10.68
N GLY A 54 7.80 -1.83 10.09
CA GLY A 54 6.69 -1.56 9.17
C GLY A 54 5.31 -1.79 9.79
N ASP A 55 5.17 -1.57 11.11
CA ASP A 55 3.96 -1.85 11.87
C ASP A 55 3.01 -0.62 11.94
N PHE A 56 2.91 0.13 10.84
CA PHE A 56 2.02 1.30 10.74
C PHE A 56 0.53 0.93 10.73
N ASP A 57 0.19 -0.34 10.46
CA ASP A 57 -1.16 -0.91 10.63
C ASP A 57 -1.56 -1.13 12.09
N LYS A 58 -0.65 -0.97 13.06
CA LYS A 58 -0.91 -1.19 14.50
C LYS A 58 -0.98 0.11 15.31
N THR A 59 -1.14 1.25 14.65
CA THR A 59 -1.27 2.56 15.29
C THR A 59 -2.36 3.36 14.59
N ASP A 60 -3.08 4.16 15.37
CA ASP A 60 -4.08 5.10 14.83
C ASP A 60 -3.43 6.36 14.25
N LEU A 61 -2.14 6.59 14.54
CA LEU A 61 -1.39 7.78 14.14
C LEU A 61 -0.48 7.47 12.96
N VAL A 62 -1.08 7.49 11.77
CA VAL A 62 -0.39 7.34 10.48
C VAL A 62 -0.63 8.59 9.64
N PHE A 63 0.43 9.19 9.12
CA PHE A 63 0.33 10.28 8.15
C PHE A 63 0.87 9.77 6.81
N GLY A 64 -0.02 9.65 5.83
CA GLY A 64 0.24 8.96 4.57
C GLY A 64 -0.41 7.58 4.53
N SER A 65 -0.06 6.75 3.55
CA SER A 65 -0.75 5.49 3.26
C SER A 65 0.17 4.39 2.75
N GLY A 66 -0.31 3.15 2.79
CA GLY A 66 0.46 2.01 2.31
C GLY A 66 -0.22 0.67 2.46
N GLY A 67 0.53 -0.40 2.17
CA GLY A 67 0.09 -1.78 2.32
C GLY A 67 1.02 -2.59 3.21
N ARG A 68 0.44 -3.45 4.05
CA ARG A 68 1.13 -4.35 4.96
C ARG A 68 0.65 -5.78 4.76
N LEU A 69 1.58 -6.71 4.53
CA LEU A 69 1.28 -8.13 4.58
C LEU A 69 1.28 -8.61 6.02
N ARG A 70 0.24 -9.36 6.36
CA ARG A 70 0.10 -10.19 7.56
C ARG A 70 -0.31 -11.58 7.11
N GLU A 71 0.17 -12.62 7.79
CA GLU A 71 -0.20 -14.03 7.58
C GLU A 71 -0.76 -14.32 6.17
N ASP A 72 -2.09 -14.29 6.03
CA ASP A 72 -2.81 -14.59 4.77
C ASP A 72 -3.56 -13.39 4.15
N SER A 73 -3.27 -12.15 4.56
CA SER A 73 -3.93 -10.95 4.06
C SER A 73 -2.97 -9.79 3.73
N ALA A 74 -3.41 -8.95 2.80
CA ALA A 74 -2.84 -7.63 2.58
C ALA A 74 -3.76 -6.60 3.22
N MET A 75 -3.27 -5.91 4.25
CA MET A 75 -3.95 -4.77 4.86
C MET A 75 -3.54 -3.50 4.14
N PHE A 76 -4.50 -2.66 3.76
CA PHE A 76 -4.24 -1.32 3.24
C PHE A 76 -4.61 -0.29 4.29
N VAL A 77 -3.65 0.56 4.64
CA VAL A 77 -3.78 1.54 5.71
C VAL A 77 -3.93 2.91 5.08
N SER A 78 -5.04 3.58 5.39
CA SER A 78 -5.27 4.96 5.00
C SER A 78 -4.60 5.92 5.99
N SER A 79 -4.44 7.17 5.57
CA SER A 79 -4.00 8.25 6.46
C SER A 79 -4.98 8.39 7.62
N GLY A 80 -4.48 8.66 8.83
CA GLY A 80 -5.29 9.05 9.97
C GLY A 80 -5.83 10.49 9.89
N SER A 81 -5.53 11.20 8.78
CA SER A 81 -6.11 12.51 8.48
C SER A 81 -7.55 12.40 7.98
N THR A 82 -8.30 13.50 8.05
CA THR A 82 -9.67 13.57 7.52
C THR A 82 -9.75 14.02 6.06
N VAL A 83 -8.61 14.19 5.38
CA VAL A 83 -8.52 14.77 4.03
C VAL A 83 -8.06 13.77 2.98
N ASP A 84 -7.17 12.85 3.35
CA ASP A 84 -6.68 11.81 2.45
C ASP A 84 -7.61 10.59 2.51
N ARG A 85 -7.58 9.76 1.46
CA ARG A 85 -8.36 8.51 1.42
C ARG A 85 -7.69 7.48 0.53
N LEU A 86 -8.01 6.22 0.77
CA LEU A 86 -7.82 5.18 -0.23
C LEU A 86 -9.06 5.08 -1.11
N GLN A 87 -8.83 4.86 -2.40
CA GLN A 87 -9.88 4.54 -3.36
C GLN A 87 -9.84 3.05 -3.67
N THR A 88 -11.01 2.43 -3.78
CA THR A 88 -11.14 1.00 -4.08
C THR A 88 -12.03 0.76 -5.28
N LEU A 89 -11.61 -0.15 -6.15
CA LEU A 89 -12.42 -0.63 -7.28
C LEU A 89 -12.40 -2.16 -7.28
N GLU A 90 -13.58 -2.77 -7.18
CA GLU A 90 -13.73 -4.21 -7.35
C GLU A 90 -14.20 -4.53 -8.78
N THR A 91 -13.49 -5.44 -9.43
CA THR A 91 -13.84 -5.97 -10.75
C THR A 91 -14.07 -7.48 -10.66
N ARG A 92 -14.42 -8.11 -11.79
CA ARG A 92 -14.56 -9.57 -11.87
C ARG A 92 -13.27 -10.30 -11.48
N ASP A 93 -12.11 -9.75 -11.84
CA ASP A 93 -10.83 -10.46 -11.78
C ASP A 93 -9.91 -9.98 -10.68
N ALA A 94 -10.17 -8.80 -10.09
CA ALA A 94 -9.30 -8.20 -9.09
C ALA A 94 -10.02 -7.19 -8.19
N VAL A 95 -9.40 -6.90 -7.05
CA VAL A 95 -9.66 -5.70 -6.25
C VAL A 95 -8.49 -4.74 -6.45
N TRP A 96 -8.76 -3.48 -6.68
CA TRP A 96 -7.77 -2.43 -6.85
C TRP A 96 -7.85 -1.45 -5.69
N VAL A 97 -6.70 -0.97 -5.23
CA VAL A 97 -6.58 0.02 -4.16
C VAL A 97 -5.56 1.08 -4.57
N SER A 98 -5.88 2.35 -4.40
CA SER A 98 -5.00 3.48 -4.79
C SER A 98 -5.04 4.59 -3.74
N ASN A 99 -3.94 5.32 -3.59
CA ASN A 99 -3.93 6.58 -2.83
C ASN A 99 -4.30 7.83 -3.66
N SER A 100 -4.53 7.66 -4.97
CA SER A 100 -4.93 8.72 -5.90
C SER A 100 -6.03 8.28 -6.86
#